data_AF-A0A926IWP2-F1
#
_entry.id   AF-A0A926IWP2-F1
#
_cell.length_a   1.000
_cell.length_b   1.000
_cell.length_c   1.000
_cell.angle_alpha   90.00
_cell.angle_beta   90.00
_cell.angle_gamma   90.00
#
_symmetry.space_group_name_H-M   'P 1'
#
loop_
_entity.id
_entity.type
_entity.pdbx_description
1 polymer ?
#
loop_
_entity_poly.entity_id
_entity_poly.type
_entity_poly.pdbx_seq_one_letter_code
_entity_poly.pdbx_strand_id
1 'polypeptide(L)'
;MEQTSPNSDRSYRLQKGGFTFSMDRANVEKLRAMPDFEGREEPAVAEDFLLARAEGWAETLADAGAGPAEISVRIDPHQRKAHLVRATAIVVSADI
;
A
#
# COMPACT_ATOMS: atom_id res chain seq x y z
N MET A 1 32.74 14.20 -9.28
CA MET A 1 32.44 12.95 -8.54
C MET A 1 31.49 13.34 -7.43
N GLU A 2 30.19 13.13 -7.60
CA GLU A 2 29.22 13.28 -6.51
C GLU A 2 28.63 11.89 -6.25
N GLN A 3 28.84 11.45 -5.02
CA GLN A 3 28.61 10.10 -4.54
C GLN A 3 27.15 9.94 -4.11
N THR A 4 26.50 8.93 -4.70
CA THR A 4 25.51 8.03 -4.08
C THR A 4 24.45 8.65 -3.17
N SER A 5 23.30 9.05 -3.74
CA SER A 5 22.04 8.91 -3.00
C SER A 5 21.57 7.45 -3.16
N PRO A 6 21.39 6.70 -2.07
CA PRO A 6 21.07 5.28 -2.14
C PRO A 6 19.70 5.10 -2.80
N ASN A 7 19.67 4.20 -3.77
CA ASN A 7 18.51 3.79 -4.55
C ASN A 7 17.53 2.94 -3.70
N SER A 8 17.24 3.36 -2.46
CA SER A 8 16.74 2.49 -1.38
C SER A 8 15.31 2.75 -0.90
N ASP A 9 14.58 3.74 -1.42
CA ASP A 9 13.19 4.00 -1.00
C ASP A 9 12.27 4.17 -2.21
N ARG A 10 12.06 3.08 -2.96
CA ARG A 10 11.03 3.07 -4.00
C ARG A 10 9.68 2.81 -3.35
N SER A 11 9.10 3.86 -2.77
CA SER A 11 7.75 3.85 -2.23
C SER A 11 6.73 4.04 -3.35
N TYR A 12 5.84 3.06 -3.52
CA TYR A 12 4.72 3.11 -4.47
C TYR A 12 3.62 3.98 -3.91
N ARG A 13 3.15 4.95 -4.69
CA ARG A 13 2.11 5.90 -4.25
C ARG A 13 0.99 6.00 -5.27
N LEU A 14 -0.24 5.99 -4.78
CA LEU A 14 -1.44 6.19 -5.57
C LEU A 14 -2.38 7.15 -4.86
N GLN A 15 -2.88 8.16 -5.59
CA GLN A 15 -3.85 9.11 -5.06
C GLN A 15 -5.26 8.74 -5.52
N LYS A 16 -6.21 8.66 -4.58
CA LYS A 16 -7.62 8.39 -4.88
C LYS A 16 -8.52 9.00 -3.81
N GLY A 17 -9.60 9.68 -4.22
CA GLY A 17 -10.60 10.24 -3.30
C GLY A 17 -10.07 11.24 -2.27
N GLY A 18 -8.97 11.94 -2.56
CA GLY A 18 -8.30 12.84 -1.62
C GLY A 18 -7.29 12.16 -0.67
N PHE A 19 -7.18 10.83 -0.71
CA PHE A 19 -6.19 10.08 0.05
C PHE A 19 -4.98 9.73 -0.81
N THR A 20 -3.81 9.70 -0.17
CA THR A 20 -2.57 9.22 -0.79
C THR A 20 -2.18 7.90 -0.14
N PHE A 21 -2.35 6.81 -0.86
CA PHE A 21 -1.93 5.49 -0.42
C PHE A 21 -0.47 5.28 -0.77
N SER A 22 0.34 4.88 0.20
CA SER A 22 1.77 4.63 0.05
C SER A 22 2.10 3.20 0.48
N MET A 23 2.96 2.53 -0.27
CA MET A 23 3.43 1.19 0.04
C MET A 23 4.93 1.10 -0.24
N ASP A 24 5.71 0.76 0.78
CA ASP A 24 7.14 0.55 0.63
C ASP A 24 7.44 -0.83 0.03
N ARG A 25 8.68 -0.98 -0.46
CA ARG A 25 9.16 -2.21 -1.06
C ARG A 25 9.04 -3.44 -0.14
N ALA A 26 9.26 -3.31 1.17
CA ALA A 26 9.19 -4.47 2.07
C ALA A 26 7.75 -5.02 2.15
N ASN A 27 6.74 -4.15 2.04
CA ASN A 27 5.34 -4.59 1.92
C ASN A 27 5.02 -5.20 0.55
N VAL A 28 5.68 -4.76 -0.52
CA VAL A 28 5.57 -5.39 -1.84
C VAL A 28 6.21 -6.77 -1.88
N GLU A 29 7.37 -6.95 -1.26
CA GLU A 29 8.02 -8.25 -1.15
C GLU A 29 7.15 -9.25 -0.37
N LYS A 30 6.43 -8.80 0.67
CA LYS A 30 5.43 -9.61 1.36
C LYS A 30 4.25 -9.98 0.47
N LEU A 31 3.74 -9.04 -0.35
CA LEU A 31 2.69 -9.34 -1.33
C LEU A 31 3.14 -10.42 -2.31
N ARG A 32 4.33 -10.28 -2.88
CA ARG A 32 4.90 -11.23 -3.84
C ARG A 32 5.19 -12.60 -3.26
N ALA A 33 5.47 -12.68 -1.96
CA ALA A 33 5.65 -13.95 -1.26
C ALA A 33 4.32 -14.70 -1.02
N MET A 34 3.17 -14.06 -1.28
CA MET A 34 1.87 -14.74 -1.22
C MET A 34 1.58 -15.50 -2.52
N PRO A 35 0.89 -16.65 -2.45
CA PRO A 35 0.64 -17.49 -3.61
C PRO A 35 -0.17 -16.78 -4.71
N ASP A 36 -1.06 -15.86 -4.35
CA ASP A 36 -1.89 -15.09 -5.27
C ASP A 36 -1.08 -14.10 -6.16
N PHE A 37 0.16 -13.80 -5.77
CA PHE A 37 1.05 -12.87 -6.48
C PHE A 37 2.39 -13.52 -6.85
N GLU A 38 2.52 -14.84 -6.67
CA GLU A 38 3.70 -15.59 -7.04
C GLU A 38 3.98 -15.44 -8.55
N GLY A 39 5.23 -15.15 -8.90
CA GLY A 39 5.63 -14.93 -10.30
C GLY A 39 5.30 -13.53 -10.85
N ARG A 40 4.63 -12.65 -10.08
CA ARG A 40 4.45 -11.24 -10.49
C ARG A 40 5.70 -10.42 -10.20
N GLU A 41 6.02 -9.51 -11.11
CA GLU A 41 7.19 -8.62 -11.03
C GLU A 41 6.86 -7.28 -10.36
N GLU A 42 7.85 -6.71 -9.67
CA GLU A 42 7.84 -5.30 -9.30
C GLU A 42 8.23 -4.47 -10.53
N PRO A 43 7.58 -3.32 -10.80
CA PRO A 43 6.63 -2.61 -9.95
C PRO A 43 5.16 -3.00 -10.14
N ALA A 44 4.84 -3.82 -11.16
CA ALA A 44 3.48 -4.07 -11.60
C ALA A 44 2.57 -4.62 -10.49
N VAL A 45 3.06 -5.52 -9.65
CA VAL A 45 2.28 -6.08 -8.52
C VAL A 45 1.83 -5.01 -7.52
N ALA A 46 2.69 -4.02 -7.24
CA ALA A 46 2.41 -2.98 -6.26
C ALA A 46 1.40 -1.98 -6.83
N GLU A 47 1.61 -1.55 -8.07
CA GLU A 47 0.74 -0.60 -8.77
C GLU A 47 -0.64 -1.19 -9.00
N ASP A 48 -0.74 -2.43 -9.47
CA ASP A 48 -2.00 -3.14 -9.70
C ASP A 48 -2.77 -3.36 -8.39
N PHE A 49 -2.08 -3.77 -7.33
CA PHE A 49 -2.70 -3.94 -6.02
C PHE A 49 -3.27 -2.64 -5.47
N LEU A 50 -2.49 -1.55 -5.51
CA LEU A 50 -2.96 -0.23 -5.09
C LEU A 50 -4.12 0.24 -5.95
N LEU A 51 -4.03 0.09 -7.28
CA LEU A 51 -5.08 0.52 -8.22
C LEU A 51 -6.39 -0.21 -7.96
N ALA A 52 -6.34 -1.53 -7.74
CA ALA A 52 -7.51 -2.36 -7.50
C ALA A 52 -8.19 -2.07 -6.15
N ARG A 53 -7.43 -1.63 -5.14
CA ARG A 53 -7.96 -1.44 -3.76
C ARG A 53 -8.22 0.02 -3.38
N ALA A 54 -7.51 0.97 -3.97
CA ALA A 54 -7.55 2.37 -3.55
C ALA A 54 -8.94 3.00 -3.69
N GLU A 55 -9.75 2.58 -4.65
CA GLU A 55 -11.13 3.07 -4.79
C GLU A 55 -11.99 2.68 -3.58
N GLY A 56 -12.08 1.38 -3.28
CA GLY A 56 -12.87 0.90 -2.14
C GLY A 56 -12.33 1.40 -0.80
N TRP A 57 -11.02 1.55 -0.66
CA TRP A 57 -10.42 2.14 0.55
C TRP A 57 -10.75 3.62 0.71
N ALA A 58 -10.67 4.40 -0.38
CA ALA A 58 -11.03 5.81 -0.34
C ALA A 58 -12.50 5.99 0.02
N GLU A 59 -13.39 5.16 -0.53
CA GLU A 59 -14.81 5.15 -0.18
C GLU A 59 -15.02 4.79 1.30
N THR A 60 -14.40 3.70 1.78
CA THR A 60 -14.50 3.27 3.18
C THR A 60 -14.02 4.35 4.15
N LEU A 61 -12.90 5.02 3.84
CA LEU A 61 -12.36 6.10 4.64
C LEU A 61 -13.28 7.32 4.62
N ALA A 62 -13.82 7.69 3.46
CA ALA A 62 -14.76 8.79 3.33
C ALA A 62 -16.06 8.53 4.10
N ASP A 63 -16.62 7.33 4.01
CA ASP A 63 -17.82 6.90 4.76
C ASP A 63 -17.59 6.93 6.27
N ALA A 64 -16.41 6.52 6.72
CA ALA A 64 -15.98 6.65 8.12
C ALA A 64 -15.73 8.10 8.58
N GLY A 65 -15.92 9.10 7.71
CA GLY A 65 -15.71 10.52 8.00
C GLY A 65 -14.25 10.94 8.05
N ALA A 66 -13.32 10.15 7.49
CA ALA A 66 -11.93 10.52 7.42
C ALA A 66 -11.73 11.64 6.38
N GLY A 67 -10.96 12.66 6.76
CA GLY A 67 -10.52 13.69 5.81
C GLY A 67 -9.31 13.23 4.98
N PRO A 68 -9.03 13.92 3.84
CA PRO A 68 -7.85 13.72 3.01
C PRO A 68 -6.56 13.56 3.82
N ALA A 69 -5.81 12.48 3.59
CA ALA A 69 -4.58 12.19 4.33
C ALA A 69 -3.67 11.23 3.57
N GLU A 70 -2.41 11.17 4.00
CA GLU A 70 -1.50 10.09 3.63
C GLU A 70 -1.80 8.84 4.48
N ILE A 71 -1.86 7.71 3.80
CA ILE A 71 -2.17 6.39 4.35
C ILE A 71 -1.06 5.44 3.94
N SER A 72 -0.40 4.84 4.92
CA SER A 72 0.61 3.80 4.66
C SER A 72 -0.07 2.43 4.64
N VAL A 73 0.18 1.65 3.60
CA VAL A 73 -0.34 0.30 3.43
C VAL A 73 0.68 -0.69 3.99
N ARG A 74 0.27 -1.47 4.98
CA ARG A 74 1.07 -2.56 5.54
C ARG A 74 0.46 -3.90 5.22
N ILE A 75 1.28 -4.82 4.75
CA ILE A 75 0.87 -6.17 4.37
C ILE A 75 1.22 -7.14 5.50
N ASP A 76 0.22 -7.89 5.93
CA ASP A 76 0.37 -9.05 6.82
C ASP A 76 0.10 -10.32 6.01
N PRO A 77 1.15 -11.03 5.55
CA PRO A 77 0.98 -12.24 4.77
C PRO A 77 0.46 -13.42 5.60
N HIS A 78 0.63 -13.41 6.92
CA HIS A 78 0.14 -14.49 7.79
C HIS A 78 -1.38 -14.42 7.94
N GLN A 79 -1.91 -13.20 8.08
CA GLN A 79 -3.35 -12.97 8.15
C GLN A 79 -3.99 -12.78 6.78
N ARG A 80 -3.18 -12.67 5.71
CA ARG A 80 -3.62 -12.29 4.36
C ARG A 80 -4.41 -10.98 4.37
N LYS A 81 -3.88 -9.98 5.07
CA LYS A 81 -4.54 -8.68 5.25
C LYS A 81 -3.66 -7.51 4.84
N ALA A 82 -4.32 -6.47 4.33
CA ALA A 82 -3.78 -5.15 4.12
C ALA A 82 -4.32 -4.21 5.20
N HIS A 83 -3.43 -3.65 5.99
CA HIS A 83 -3.74 -2.68 7.03
C HIS A 83 -3.43 -1.28 6.51
N LEU A 84 -4.43 -0.42 6.51
CA LEU A 84 -4.26 1.01 6.27
C LEU A 84 -3.86 1.68 7.57
N VAL A 85 -2.70 2.33 7.58
CA VAL A 85 -2.13 2.98 8.73
C VAL A 85 -2.11 4.49 8.50
N ARG A 86 -2.67 5.23 9.46
CA ARG A 86 -2.60 6.69 9.49
C ARG A 86 -1.82 7.11 10.73
N ALA A 87 -0.75 7.88 10.54
CA ALA A 87 0.24 8.22 11.57
C ALA A 87 0.85 6.98 12.25
N THR A 88 0.15 6.40 13.23
CA THR A 88 0.58 5.19 13.96
C THR A 88 -0.54 4.17 14.18
N ALA A 89 -1.78 4.50 13.80
CA ALA A 89 -2.95 3.66 14.06
C ALA A 89 -3.41 2.96 12.78
N ILE A 90 -3.79 1.69 12.90
CA ILE A 90 -4.51 0.96 11.85
C ILE A 90 -5.94 1.50 11.82
N VAL A 91 -6.35 2.09 10.70
CA VAL A 91 -7.69 2.66 10.51
C VAL A 91 -8.61 1.73 9.74
N VAL A 92 -8.06 0.88 8.87
CA VAL A 92 -8.81 -0.15 8.12
C VAL A 92 -7.95 -1.40 8.04
N SER A 93 -8.59 -2.56 8.09
CA SER A 93 -7.98 -3.85 7.77
C SER A 93 -8.85 -4.52 6.72
N ALA A 94 -8.28 -4.83 5.56
CA ALA A 94 -8.98 -5.47 4.45
C ALA A 94 -8.29 -6.79 4.09
N ASP A 95 -9.07 -7.81 3.76
CA ASP A 95 -8.54 -9.09 3.29
C ASP A 95 -7.90 -8.95 1.91
N ILE A 96 -6.86 -9.74 1.62
CA ILE A 96 -6.13 -9.76 0.34
C ILE A 96 -6.57 -10.93 -0.53
#